data_AF-A0A448Z7S4-F1
#
_entry.id   AF-A0A448Z7S4-F1
#
_cell.length_a   1.000
_cell.length_b   1.000
_cell.length_c   1.000
_cell.angle_alpha   90.00
_cell.angle_beta   90.00
_cell.angle_gamma   90.00
#
_symmetry.space_group_name_H-M   'P 1'
#
loop_
_entity.id
_entity.type
_entity.pdbx_description
1 polymer ?
#
loop_
_entity_poly.entity_id
_entity_poly.type
_entity_poly.pdbx_seq_one_letter_code
_entity_poly.pdbx_strand_id
1 'polypeptide(L)'
;MRRTTAVFSVSPLLAVSLALVALAICGAGTTSAFTAPAGSVSDRGPSGSSLASTVAQAPPAEQQHWMDFMKFGGTSPGFDVIEQTRAFSECKTYDDAEGYFDEDYVFRGPIVGPITAKDVRETQERFNVMDAYPDLVMEKFGYTVDPENPYRCYWFERWKGTNREAVQVGPLALPPTGQVAVVPTHVMSANWTPSGKIIYLCLSGPLDRFEGNTMGQGAVFGLLKTAGVPLPVPSVGNPSLSFNQKYVAPLISQKAFSADADVPGWWKSTAKGADANDV
;
A
#
# COMPACT_ATOMS: atom_id res chain seq x y z
N MET A 1 -54.53 -7.14 -26.74
CA MET A 1 -53.06 -7.00 -26.64
C MET A 1 -52.61 -7.47 -25.25
N ARG A 2 -52.14 -8.71 -25.14
CA ARG A 2 -51.53 -9.26 -23.91
C ARG A 2 -50.01 -9.20 -24.07
N ARG A 3 -49.30 -8.56 -23.14
CA ARG A 3 -47.84 -8.61 -23.05
C ARG A 3 -47.46 -9.68 -22.03
N THR A 4 -46.77 -10.69 -22.53
CA THR A 4 -46.08 -11.74 -21.76
C THR A 4 -44.59 -11.41 -21.80
N THR A 5 -43.90 -11.38 -20.65
CA THR A 5 -42.43 -11.32 -20.57
C THR A 5 -42.06 -11.88 -19.19
N ALA A 6 -41.90 -13.20 -19.09
CA ALA A 6 -40.64 -13.96 -19.20
C ALA A 6 -39.72 -13.78 -17.97
N VAL A 7 -39.86 -14.73 -17.04
CA VAL A 7 -38.96 -14.97 -15.91
C VAL A 7 -37.71 -15.66 -16.46
N PHE A 8 -36.54 -15.01 -16.39
CA PHE A 8 -35.27 -15.65 -16.72
C PHE A 8 -34.77 -16.45 -15.53
N SER A 9 -34.85 -17.77 -15.65
CA SER A 9 -34.14 -18.74 -14.82
C SER A 9 -32.65 -18.70 -15.19
N VAL A 10 -31.79 -18.35 -14.22
CA VAL A 10 -30.34 -18.35 -14.39
C VAL A 10 -29.84 -19.80 -14.30
N SER A 11 -29.15 -20.25 -15.36
CA SER A 11 -28.63 -21.61 -15.47
C SER A 11 -27.60 -21.96 -14.38
N PRO A 12 -27.60 -23.19 -13.84
CA PRO A 12 -26.70 -23.64 -12.77
C PRO A 12 -25.22 -23.78 -13.17
N LEU A 13 -24.85 -23.47 -14.42
CA LEU A 13 -23.48 -23.53 -14.94
C LEU A 13 -22.66 -22.24 -14.70
N LEU A 14 -23.31 -21.10 -14.38
CA LEU A 14 -22.60 -19.87 -13.98
C LEU A 14 -22.04 -19.95 -12.54
N ALA A 15 -22.52 -20.90 -11.73
CA ALA A 15 -22.10 -21.09 -10.35
C ALA A 15 -20.69 -21.69 -10.19
N VAL A 16 -20.14 -22.29 -11.25
CA VAL A 16 -18.82 -22.96 -11.21
C VAL A 16 -17.67 -21.99 -11.51
N SER A 17 -17.94 -20.86 -12.17
CA SER A 17 -16.90 -19.88 -12.54
C SER A 17 -16.61 -18.86 -11.45
N LEU A 18 -17.58 -18.55 -10.58
CA LEU A 18 -17.35 -17.77 -9.36
C LEU A 18 -16.44 -18.51 -8.35
N ALA A 19 -16.44 -19.86 -8.39
CA ALA A 19 -15.70 -20.66 -7.43
C ALA A 19 -14.18 -20.61 -7.63
N LEU A 20 -13.66 -20.41 -8.86
CA LEU A 20 -12.20 -20.36 -9.07
C LEU A 20 -11.57 -19.01 -8.66
N VAL A 21 -12.30 -17.90 -8.80
CA VAL A 21 -11.83 -16.59 -8.31
C VAL A 21 -12.05 -16.49 -6.79
N ALA A 22 -13.12 -17.07 -6.24
CA ALA A 22 -13.34 -17.15 -4.80
C ALA A 22 -12.40 -18.14 -4.07
N LEU A 23 -11.99 -19.25 -4.71
CA LEU A 23 -10.99 -20.17 -4.12
C LEU A 23 -9.60 -19.54 -4.02
N ALA A 24 -9.28 -18.57 -4.87
CA ALA A 24 -7.99 -17.88 -4.84
C ALA A 24 -7.89 -16.84 -3.70
N ILE A 25 -8.98 -16.57 -2.98
CA ILE A 25 -9.09 -15.48 -1.99
C ILE A 25 -9.48 -15.98 -0.59
N CYS A 26 -10.16 -17.12 -0.47
CA CYS A 26 -10.58 -17.66 0.84
C CYS A 26 -9.71 -18.84 1.30
N GLY A 27 -8.60 -18.54 1.98
CA GLY A 27 -7.85 -19.50 2.79
C GLY A 27 -8.51 -19.73 4.15
N ALA A 28 -8.66 -21.01 4.52
CA ALA A 28 -9.42 -21.50 5.67
C ALA A 28 -8.98 -20.91 7.03
N GLY A 29 -9.94 -20.44 7.81
CA GLY A 29 -9.74 -20.01 9.19
C GLY A 29 -9.63 -21.19 10.15
N THR A 30 -8.58 -21.21 10.96
CA THR A 30 -8.50 -22.04 12.17
C THR A 30 -8.58 -21.14 13.39
N THR A 31 -9.61 -21.39 14.20
CA THR A 31 -9.81 -20.79 15.51
C THR A 31 -8.78 -21.34 16.49
N SER A 32 -8.19 -20.47 17.32
CA SER A 32 -7.53 -20.92 18.56
C SER A 32 -7.81 -19.93 19.67
N ALA A 33 -8.43 -20.47 20.71
CA ALA A 33 -8.84 -19.80 21.92
C ALA A 33 -7.62 -19.43 22.78
N PHE A 34 -7.64 -18.21 23.33
CA PHE A 34 -6.65 -17.72 24.27
C PHE A 34 -7.04 -18.13 25.69
N THR A 35 -6.22 -18.96 26.34
CA THR A 35 -6.33 -19.26 27.78
C THR A 35 -5.07 -18.71 28.44
N ALA A 36 -5.21 -17.68 29.25
CA ALA A 36 -4.15 -17.16 30.11
C ALA A 36 -4.24 -17.79 31.51
N PRO A 37 -3.11 -18.01 32.19
CA PRO A 37 -3.09 -17.98 33.65
C PRO A 37 -2.21 -16.85 34.19
N ALA A 38 -2.68 -16.36 35.33
CA ALA A 38 -2.14 -15.27 36.13
C ALA A 38 -1.10 -15.75 37.17
N GLY A 39 -0.35 -14.79 37.72
CA GLY A 39 0.44 -14.91 38.96
C GLY A 39 1.92 -15.14 38.71
N SER A 40 2.87 -14.54 39.43
CA SER A 40 2.80 -13.90 40.75
C SER A 40 4.00 -12.96 40.96
N VAL A 41 3.78 -11.98 41.83
CA VAL A 41 4.73 -11.00 42.35
C VAL A 41 5.69 -11.69 43.34
N SER A 42 6.98 -11.37 43.28
CA SER A 42 7.83 -11.48 44.48
C SER A 42 8.78 -10.30 44.58
N ASP A 43 8.76 -9.73 45.77
CA ASP A 43 9.35 -8.48 46.23
C ASP A 43 10.60 -8.82 47.06
N ARG A 44 11.76 -8.22 46.75
CA ARG A 44 12.92 -8.13 47.66
C ARG A 44 13.70 -6.85 47.38
N GLY A 45 13.63 -5.92 48.32
CA GLY A 45 14.48 -4.73 48.41
C GLY A 45 15.90 -5.04 48.94
N PRO A 46 16.60 -4.05 49.52
CA PRO A 46 17.63 -3.33 48.80
C PRO A 46 19.03 -3.49 49.42
N SER A 47 20.09 -3.37 48.63
CA SER A 47 21.46 -3.24 49.15
C SER A 47 22.35 -2.34 48.28
N GLY A 48 22.69 -1.19 48.86
CA GLY A 48 23.94 -0.43 48.79
C GLY A 48 24.86 -0.43 47.56
N SER A 49 25.02 0.78 47.02
CA SER A 49 26.31 1.46 46.76
C SER A 49 27.35 0.80 45.83
N SER A 50 27.47 1.35 44.62
CA SER A 50 28.77 1.70 44.00
C SER A 50 28.54 2.59 42.79
N LEU A 51 28.72 3.91 42.92
CA LEU A 51 28.85 4.82 41.79
C LEU A 51 30.24 4.63 41.16
N ALA A 52 30.37 3.61 40.33
CA ALA A 52 31.46 3.52 39.38
C ALA A 52 31.09 4.40 38.17
N SER A 53 31.88 5.45 37.92
CA SER A 53 31.85 6.18 36.66
C SER A 53 32.24 5.23 35.54
N THR A 54 31.24 4.64 34.88
CA THR A 54 31.43 4.02 33.58
C THR A 54 31.73 5.15 32.62
N VAL A 55 32.98 5.23 32.16
CA VAL A 55 33.35 6.01 30.98
C VAL A 55 32.40 5.55 29.88
N ALA A 56 31.48 6.43 29.48
CA ALA A 56 30.55 6.15 28.40
C ALA A 56 31.38 5.80 27.17
N GLN A 57 31.34 4.53 26.79
CA GLN A 57 31.84 4.06 25.51
C GLN A 57 31.16 4.95 24.46
N ALA A 58 31.96 5.59 23.60
CA ALA A 58 31.42 6.28 22.43
C ALA A 58 30.46 5.30 21.73
N PRO A 59 29.24 5.73 21.36
CA PRO A 59 28.28 4.86 20.70
C PRO A 59 28.99 4.20 19.51
N PRO A 60 28.81 2.89 19.29
CA PRO A 60 29.37 2.23 18.13
C PRO A 60 28.93 3.02 16.89
N ALA A 61 29.86 3.23 15.95
CA ALA A 61 29.59 3.93 14.71
C ALA A 61 28.25 3.43 14.15
N GLU A 62 27.27 4.33 14.06
CA GLU A 62 25.91 4.01 13.64
C GLU A 62 25.99 3.19 12.36
N GLN A 63 25.48 1.96 12.39
CA GLN A 63 25.35 1.17 11.16
C GLN A 63 24.43 1.97 10.24
N GLN A 64 25.02 2.57 9.21
CA GLN A 64 24.29 3.37 8.25
C GLN A 64 23.18 2.51 7.64
N HIS A 65 21.94 2.93 7.84
CA HIS A 65 20.79 2.20 7.35
C HIS A 65 20.77 2.31 5.83
N TRP A 66 20.40 1.26 5.10
CA TRP A 66 20.50 1.26 3.63
C TRP A 66 19.72 2.39 2.97
N MET A 67 18.61 2.84 3.57
CA MET A 67 17.80 3.99 3.10
C MET A 67 18.47 5.35 3.29
N ASP A 68 19.54 5.44 4.09
CA ASP A 68 20.28 6.69 4.30
C ASP A 68 20.96 7.19 3.02
N PHE A 69 21.07 6.36 1.98
CA PHE A 69 21.52 6.80 0.66
C PHE A 69 20.65 7.95 0.10
N MET A 70 19.35 7.96 0.43
CA MET A 70 18.42 9.03 0.04
C MET A 70 18.53 10.29 0.91
N LYS A 71 19.46 10.33 1.87
CA LYS A 71 19.83 11.57 2.56
C LYS A 71 20.91 12.34 1.79
N PHE A 72 21.45 11.76 0.72
CA PHE A 72 22.42 12.38 -0.20
C PHE A 72 23.59 13.06 0.52
N GLY A 73 24.17 12.35 1.49
CA GLY A 73 25.30 12.86 2.28
C GLY A 73 24.96 14.03 3.20
N GLY A 74 23.68 14.22 3.56
CA GLY A 74 23.22 15.32 4.41
C GLY A 74 23.14 16.67 3.69
N THR A 75 23.13 16.67 2.35
CA THR A 75 22.93 17.89 1.56
C THR A 75 21.51 18.43 1.74
N SER A 76 21.30 19.70 1.36
CA SER A 76 19.99 20.33 1.38
C SER A 76 19.42 20.44 -0.03
N PRO A 77 18.11 20.23 -0.23
CA PRO A 77 17.44 20.43 -1.50
C PRO A 77 17.64 21.87 -2.03
N GLY A 78 17.85 21.99 -3.33
CA GLY A 78 17.89 23.29 -4.03
C GLY A 78 16.52 23.85 -4.38
N PHE A 79 15.45 23.23 -3.90
CA PHE A 79 14.04 23.52 -4.20
C PHE A 79 13.19 23.36 -2.94
N ASP A 80 11.98 23.92 -2.96
CA ASP A 80 11.01 23.71 -1.89
C ASP A 80 10.35 22.33 -2.04
N VAL A 81 10.73 21.40 -1.16
CA VAL A 81 10.26 20.02 -1.18
C VAL A 81 8.75 19.93 -0.93
N ILE A 82 8.18 20.80 -0.08
CA ILE A 82 6.75 20.78 0.23
C ILE A 82 5.96 21.24 -1.00
N GLU A 83 6.33 22.37 -1.59
CA GLU A 83 5.65 22.89 -2.78
C GLU A 83 5.78 21.94 -3.96
N GLN A 84 6.96 21.34 -4.17
CA GLN A 84 7.16 20.37 -5.23
C GLN A 84 6.35 19.07 -4.98
N THR A 85 6.24 18.62 -3.73
CA THR A 85 5.40 17.47 -3.36
C THR A 85 3.92 17.77 -3.55
N ARG A 86 3.47 18.98 -3.19
CA ARG A 86 2.10 19.42 -3.44
C ARG A 86 1.80 19.39 -4.93
N ALA A 87 2.65 19.97 -5.77
CA ALA A 87 2.50 19.99 -7.22
C ALA A 87 2.41 18.57 -7.81
N PHE A 88 3.33 17.67 -7.43
CA PHE A 88 3.27 16.26 -7.82
C PHE A 88 1.98 15.57 -7.37
N SER A 89 1.57 15.77 -6.12
CA SER A 89 0.40 15.09 -5.57
C SER A 89 -0.90 15.50 -6.27
N GLU A 90 -0.95 16.66 -6.91
CA GLU A 90 -2.12 17.11 -7.70
C GLU A 90 -2.18 16.53 -9.12
N CYS A 91 -1.15 15.79 -9.56
CA CYS A 91 -1.19 15.04 -10.81
C CYS A 91 -2.34 14.01 -10.75
N LYS A 92 -3.17 13.98 -11.80
CA LYS A 92 -4.38 13.14 -11.86
C LYS A 92 -4.14 11.86 -12.63
N THR A 93 -3.21 11.90 -13.58
CA THR A 93 -2.83 10.77 -14.41
C THR A 93 -1.36 10.43 -14.23
N TYR A 94 -1.00 9.20 -14.61
CA TYR A 94 0.41 8.81 -14.63
C TYR A 94 1.22 9.69 -15.61
N ASP A 95 0.65 10.05 -16.76
CA ASP A 95 1.33 10.88 -17.75
C ASP A 95 1.60 12.30 -17.21
N ASP A 96 0.72 12.86 -16.36
CA ASP A 96 0.99 14.13 -15.66
C ASP A 96 2.14 14.00 -14.65
N ALA A 97 2.33 12.79 -14.09
CA ALA A 97 3.29 12.51 -13.03
C ALA A 97 4.64 11.98 -13.57
N GLU A 98 4.70 11.46 -14.80
CA GLU A 98 5.86 10.78 -15.36
C GLU A 98 7.13 11.63 -15.28
N GLY A 99 7.00 12.92 -15.54
CA GLY A 99 8.09 13.88 -15.46
C GLY A 99 8.66 14.09 -14.06
N TYR A 100 8.04 13.57 -12.99
CA TYR A 100 8.56 13.64 -11.64
C TYR A 100 9.41 12.43 -11.25
N PHE A 101 9.31 11.29 -11.93
CA PHE A 101 10.00 10.07 -11.49
C PHE A 101 11.45 10.05 -11.93
N ASP A 102 12.32 9.57 -11.03
CA ASP A 102 13.70 9.23 -11.32
C ASP A 102 13.77 7.92 -12.12
N GLU A 103 14.86 7.68 -12.84
CA GLU A 103 15.03 6.42 -13.59
C GLU A 103 15.08 5.21 -12.66
N ASP A 104 15.62 5.41 -11.45
CA ASP A 104 15.72 4.41 -10.40
C ASP A 104 14.53 4.48 -9.41
N TYR A 105 13.36 4.96 -9.86
CA TYR A 105 12.16 5.07 -9.03
C TYR A 105 11.64 3.72 -8.53
N VAL A 106 11.28 3.68 -7.24
CA VAL A 106 10.55 2.56 -6.63
C VAL A 106 9.32 3.06 -5.87
N PHE A 107 8.18 2.39 -6.04
CA PHE A 107 7.04 2.49 -5.15
C PHE A 107 6.97 1.31 -4.17
N ARG A 108 6.61 1.59 -2.91
CA ARG A 108 6.30 0.56 -1.91
C ARG A 108 5.10 0.95 -1.05
N GLY A 109 4.05 0.14 -1.11
CA GLY A 109 2.99 0.08 -0.12
C GLY A 109 3.17 -1.12 0.83
N PRO A 110 2.25 -1.34 1.79
CA PRO A 110 2.37 -2.45 2.73
C PRO A 110 2.39 -3.81 2.05
N ILE A 111 1.59 -3.98 0.99
CA ILE A 111 1.44 -5.24 0.25
C ILE A 111 1.72 -5.10 -1.25
N VAL A 112 2.27 -3.96 -1.68
CA VAL A 112 2.62 -3.66 -3.08
C VAL A 112 4.04 -3.16 -3.11
N GLY A 113 4.80 -3.56 -4.12
CA GLY A 113 6.18 -3.18 -4.33
C GLY A 113 7.21 -4.19 -3.80
N PRO A 114 8.52 -3.95 -4.02
CA PRO A 114 9.05 -2.84 -4.82
C PRO A 114 8.53 -2.92 -6.26
N ILE A 115 8.04 -1.79 -6.79
CA ILE A 115 7.51 -1.73 -8.15
C ILE A 115 8.02 -0.46 -8.84
N THR A 116 8.52 -0.63 -10.06
CA THR A 116 9.09 0.44 -10.88
C THR A 116 8.00 1.33 -11.48
N ALA A 117 8.40 2.51 -11.94
CA ALA A 117 7.52 3.46 -12.59
C ALA A 117 6.79 2.82 -13.79
N LYS A 118 7.55 2.12 -14.64
CA LYS A 118 7.03 1.37 -15.79
C LYS A 118 5.93 0.37 -15.40
N ASP A 119 6.18 -0.46 -14.38
CA ASP A 119 5.22 -1.49 -13.97
C ASP A 119 3.98 -0.90 -13.28
N VAL A 120 4.12 0.24 -12.58
CA VAL A 120 2.98 1.01 -12.06
C VAL A 120 2.09 1.47 -13.21
N ARG A 121 2.68 2.08 -14.26
CA ARG A 121 1.93 2.54 -15.44
C ARG A 121 1.19 1.41 -16.13
N GLU A 122 1.89 0.30 -16.43
CA GLU A 122 1.29 -0.89 -17.06
C GLU A 122 0.12 -1.45 -16.24
N THR A 123 0.20 -1.39 -14.91
CA THR A 123 -0.86 -1.86 -14.01
C THR A 123 -2.06 -0.90 -13.99
N GLN A 124 -1.82 0.42 -13.95
CA GLN A 124 -2.89 1.42 -13.94
C GLN A 124 -3.67 1.45 -15.26
N GLU A 125 -3.00 1.34 -16.41
CA GLU A 125 -3.65 1.31 -17.73
C GLU A 125 -4.65 0.16 -17.89
N ARG A 126 -4.43 -0.96 -17.20
CA ARG A 126 -5.27 -2.17 -17.32
C ARG A 126 -6.42 -2.22 -16.34
N PHE A 127 -6.22 -1.70 -15.12
CA PHE A 127 -7.14 -1.93 -14.01
C PHE A 127 -8.04 -0.71 -13.75
N ASN A 128 -7.51 0.50 -13.99
CA ASN A 128 -8.15 1.80 -13.87
C ASN A 128 -9.34 1.90 -12.90
N VAL A 129 -9.12 1.53 -11.63
CA VAL A 129 -10.19 1.51 -10.60
C VAL A 129 -10.77 2.88 -10.37
N MET A 130 -9.98 3.93 -10.59
CA MET A 130 -10.38 5.30 -10.33
C MET A 130 -11.54 5.73 -11.24
N ASP A 131 -11.58 5.22 -12.49
CA ASP A 131 -12.71 5.45 -13.42
C ASP A 131 -14.03 4.88 -12.88
N ALA A 132 -13.98 3.85 -12.03
CA ALA A 132 -15.17 3.30 -11.38
C ALA A 132 -15.81 4.27 -10.36
N TYR A 133 -15.08 5.33 -10.01
CA TYR A 133 -15.43 6.36 -9.03
C TYR A 133 -15.27 7.76 -9.64
N PRO A 134 -16.15 8.19 -10.57
CA PRO A 134 -16.00 9.46 -11.28
C PRO A 134 -16.15 10.70 -10.38
N ASP A 135 -16.70 10.54 -9.17
CA ASP A 135 -16.79 11.57 -8.13
C ASP A 135 -15.75 11.37 -7.01
N LEU A 136 -14.66 10.63 -7.27
CA LEU A 136 -13.60 10.41 -6.31
C LEU A 136 -12.87 11.71 -5.97
N VAL A 137 -12.89 12.04 -4.68
CA VAL A 137 -12.10 13.11 -4.09
C VAL A 137 -10.98 12.47 -3.29
N MET A 138 -9.74 12.84 -3.61
CA MET A 138 -8.54 12.50 -2.85
C MET A 138 -8.09 13.76 -2.12
N GLU A 139 -8.61 13.97 -0.91
CA GLU A 139 -8.22 15.11 -0.07
C GLU A 139 -6.80 14.90 0.44
N LYS A 140 -5.93 15.90 0.27
CA LYS A 140 -4.53 15.83 0.68
C LYS A 140 -4.20 16.96 1.65
N PHE A 141 -3.51 16.65 2.73
CA PHE A 141 -3.27 17.61 3.80
C PHE A 141 -2.03 17.25 4.64
N GLY A 142 -1.61 18.19 5.49
CA GLY A 142 -0.55 17.97 6.47
C GLY A 142 0.82 17.66 5.87
N TYR A 143 1.17 18.34 4.78
CA TYR A 143 2.50 18.22 4.15
C TYR A 143 3.59 18.64 5.15
N THR A 144 4.61 17.80 5.32
CA THR A 144 5.74 18.09 6.20
C THR A 144 7.02 17.43 5.70
N VAL A 145 8.14 18.12 5.84
CA VAL A 145 9.48 17.55 5.57
C VAL A 145 9.89 16.65 6.73
N ASP A 146 10.58 15.55 6.42
CA ASP A 146 11.22 14.69 7.41
C ASP A 146 12.40 15.43 8.06
N PRO A 147 12.44 15.58 9.40
CA PRO A 147 13.53 16.26 10.09
C PRO A 147 14.89 15.55 9.92
N GLU A 148 14.92 14.25 9.61
CA GLU A 148 16.15 13.48 9.40
C GLU A 148 16.52 13.31 7.92
N ASN A 149 15.59 13.58 7.00
CA ASN A 149 15.85 13.57 5.57
C ASN A 149 15.20 14.79 4.90
N PRO A 150 15.97 15.86 4.63
CA PRO A 150 15.41 17.10 4.08
C PRO A 150 14.84 16.93 2.68
N TYR A 151 15.15 15.82 1.98
CA TYR A 151 14.59 15.49 0.68
C TYR A 151 13.28 14.68 0.75
N ARG A 152 12.80 14.32 1.94
CA ARG A 152 11.57 13.54 2.10
C ARG A 152 10.44 14.41 2.58
N CYS A 153 9.30 14.33 1.91
CA CYS A 153 8.05 14.94 2.38
C CYS A 153 7.01 13.85 2.66
N TYR A 154 6.32 13.98 3.78
CA TYR A 154 5.12 13.23 4.12
C TYR A 154 3.88 14.05 3.82
N TRP A 155 2.76 13.40 3.50
CA TRP A 155 1.43 14.01 3.52
C TRP A 155 0.38 12.94 3.84
N PHE A 156 -0.79 13.40 4.28
CA PHE A 156 -1.95 12.54 4.54
C PHE A 156 -2.91 12.60 3.36
N GLU A 157 -3.59 11.50 3.12
CA GLU A 157 -4.70 11.46 2.18
C GLU A 157 -5.95 10.82 2.78
N ARG A 158 -7.11 11.33 2.35
CA ARG A 158 -8.43 10.74 2.60
C ARG A 158 -9.20 10.67 1.30
N TRP A 159 -9.66 9.47 0.97
CA TRP A 159 -10.37 9.26 -0.28
C TRP A 159 -11.85 9.04 -0.02
N LYS A 160 -12.69 9.70 -0.82
CA LYS A 160 -14.13 9.51 -0.81
C LYS A 160 -14.69 9.53 -2.21
N GLY A 161 -15.48 8.54 -2.58
CA GLY A 161 -16.12 8.48 -3.90
C GLY A 161 -17.26 7.47 -3.91
N THR A 162 -18.09 7.52 -4.94
CA THR A 162 -19.20 6.57 -5.15
C THR A 162 -18.87 5.64 -6.30
N ASN A 163 -19.06 4.32 -6.12
CA ASN A 163 -18.86 3.39 -7.22
C ASN A 163 -20.02 3.47 -8.22
N ARG A 164 -19.84 4.30 -9.26
CA ARG A 164 -20.88 4.59 -10.27
C ARG A 164 -20.66 3.84 -11.58
N GLU A 165 -19.44 3.45 -11.88
CA GLU A 165 -19.10 2.66 -13.07
C GLU A 165 -18.60 1.26 -12.68
N ALA A 166 -18.49 0.38 -13.67
CA ALA A 166 -18.01 -0.98 -13.46
C ALA A 166 -16.54 -1.00 -13.03
N VAL A 167 -16.18 -1.93 -12.13
CA VAL A 167 -14.77 -2.19 -11.77
C VAL A 167 -14.25 -3.36 -12.59
N GLN A 168 -13.12 -3.16 -13.26
CA GLN A 168 -12.42 -4.23 -13.98
C GLN A 168 -11.46 -4.97 -13.05
N VAL A 169 -11.58 -6.30 -12.97
CA VAL A 169 -10.66 -7.17 -12.24
C VAL A 169 -10.20 -8.31 -13.14
N GLY A 170 -9.04 -8.09 -13.79
CA GLY A 170 -8.55 -8.99 -14.82
C GLY A 170 -9.59 -9.10 -15.95
N PRO A 171 -10.06 -10.32 -16.31
CA PRO A 171 -11.08 -10.50 -17.35
C PRO A 171 -12.53 -10.23 -16.88
N LEU A 172 -12.75 -9.93 -15.58
CA LEU A 172 -14.08 -9.78 -15.01
C LEU A 172 -14.45 -8.30 -14.84
N ALA A 173 -15.63 -7.90 -15.34
CA ALA A 173 -16.23 -6.62 -15.03
C ALA A 173 -17.30 -6.80 -13.95
N LEU A 174 -17.12 -6.15 -12.80
CA LEU A 174 -18.14 -6.09 -11.75
C LEU A 174 -19.05 -4.88 -11.99
N PRO A 175 -20.39 -5.04 -11.96
CA PRO A 175 -21.30 -3.93 -12.16
C PRO A 175 -21.16 -2.89 -11.03
N PRO A 176 -21.50 -1.61 -11.30
CA PRO A 176 -21.47 -0.59 -10.27
C PRO A 176 -22.41 -0.92 -9.11
N THR A 177 -21.92 -0.74 -7.89
CA THR A 177 -22.65 -1.06 -6.66
C THR A 177 -23.43 0.13 -6.10
N GLY A 178 -23.12 1.35 -6.54
CA GLY A 178 -23.66 2.59 -5.98
C GLY A 178 -23.21 2.90 -4.55
N GLN A 179 -22.29 2.10 -3.99
CA GLN A 179 -21.81 2.29 -2.62
C GLN A 179 -20.80 3.44 -2.54
N VAL A 180 -20.86 4.19 -1.46
CA VAL A 180 -19.90 5.26 -1.16
C VAL A 180 -18.71 4.65 -0.44
N ALA A 181 -17.51 4.82 -0.98
CA ALA A 181 -16.26 4.51 -0.32
C ALA A 181 -15.86 5.71 0.56
N VAL A 182 -15.57 5.44 1.83
CA VAL A 182 -14.90 6.36 2.75
C VAL A 182 -13.67 5.64 3.25
N VAL A 183 -12.53 5.94 2.65
CA VAL A 183 -11.26 5.28 2.91
C VAL A 183 -10.63 5.89 4.17
N PRO A 184 -10.11 5.08 5.11
CA PRO A 184 -9.38 5.59 6.27
C PRO A 184 -8.16 6.40 5.84
N THR A 185 -7.74 7.34 6.69
CA THR A 185 -6.57 8.17 6.42
C THR A 185 -5.32 7.31 6.29
N HIS A 186 -4.52 7.53 5.25
CA HIS A 186 -3.19 6.94 5.09
C HIS A 186 -2.14 8.03 4.86
N VAL A 187 -0.87 7.67 5.09
CA VAL A 187 0.28 8.54 4.87
C VAL A 187 0.94 8.16 3.56
N MET A 188 1.26 9.15 2.77
CA MET A 188 2.15 9.05 1.63
C MET A 188 3.47 9.73 1.96
N SER A 189 4.55 9.27 1.35
CA SER A 189 5.81 10.01 1.37
C SER A 189 6.55 9.89 0.05
N ALA A 190 7.21 10.98 -0.34
CA ALA A 190 8.05 11.06 -1.52
C ALA A 190 9.46 11.46 -1.08
N ASN A 191 10.45 10.69 -1.51
CA ASN A 191 11.86 11.02 -1.39
C ASN A 191 12.34 11.57 -2.73
N TRP A 192 12.77 12.83 -2.71
CA TRP A 192 13.27 13.55 -3.85
C TRP A 192 14.78 13.39 -4.00
N THR A 193 15.30 13.44 -5.20
CA THR A 193 16.74 13.50 -5.50
C THR A 193 17.19 14.96 -5.54
N PRO A 194 18.51 15.23 -5.49
CA PRO A 194 19.04 16.57 -5.69
C PRO A 194 18.65 17.22 -7.03
N SER A 195 18.32 16.42 -8.04
CA SER A 195 17.84 16.90 -9.35
C SER A 195 16.33 17.22 -9.38
N GLY A 196 15.62 17.05 -8.27
CA GLY A 196 14.18 17.31 -8.18
C GLY A 196 13.32 16.21 -8.80
N LYS A 197 13.78 14.96 -8.79
CA LYS A 197 13.00 13.76 -9.19
C LYS A 197 12.66 12.91 -7.98
N ILE A 198 11.58 12.13 -8.03
CA ILE A 198 11.20 11.19 -6.97
C ILE A 198 11.92 9.87 -7.24
N ILE A 199 12.75 9.43 -6.31
CA ILE A 199 13.42 8.11 -6.36
C ILE A 199 12.66 7.05 -5.55
N TYR A 200 11.89 7.46 -4.54
CA TYR A 200 11.10 6.55 -3.74
C TYR A 200 9.78 7.17 -3.33
N LEU A 201 8.68 6.45 -3.61
CA LEU A 201 7.35 6.78 -3.14
C LEU A 201 6.83 5.67 -2.23
N CYS A 202 6.37 6.04 -1.04
CA CYS A 202 5.87 5.09 -0.07
C CYS A 202 4.44 5.42 0.34
N LEU A 203 3.59 4.39 0.36
CA LEU A 203 2.25 4.42 0.93
C LEU A 203 2.28 3.64 2.25
N SER A 204 1.80 4.24 3.34
CA SER A 204 1.63 3.54 4.61
C SER A 204 0.37 2.68 4.62
N GLY A 205 0.24 1.81 5.63
CA GLY A 205 -1.08 1.30 6.01
C GLY A 205 -1.99 2.43 6.52
N PRO A 206 -3.29 2.19 6.64
CA PRO A 206 -4.19 3.14 7.29
C PRO A 206 -3.74 3.49 8.71
N LEU A 207 -3.83 4.76 9.07
CA LEU A 207 -3.48 5.26 10.41
C LEU A 207 -4.42 4.70 11.48
N ASP A 208 -5.72 4.69 11.19
CA ASP A 208 -6.74 4.06 12.01
C ASP A 208 -7.59 3.13 11.15
N ARG A 209 -7.49 1.82 11.40
CA ARG A 209 -8.25 0.80 10.67
C ARG A 209 -9.75 0.82 10.96
N PHE A 210 -10.19 1.57 11.98
CA PHE A 210 -11.61 1.76 12.31
C PHE A 210 -12.21 3.01 11.68
N GLU A 211 -11.40 3.88 11.06
CA GLU A 211 -11.89 5.02 10.31
C GLU A 211 -12.53 4.56 8.98
N GLY A 212 -13.55 5.30 8.54
CA GLY A 212 -14.21 5.05 7.26
C GLY A 212 -15.11 3.82 7.26
N ASN A 213 -15.39 3.28 6.07
CA ASN A 213 -16.30 2.14 5.88
C ASN A 213 -15.68 0.99 5.08
N THR A 214 -14.38 1.05 4.80
CA THR A 214 -13.68 0.06 3.98
C THR A 214 -13.06 -1.06 4.81
N MET A 215 -13.40 -1.19 6.10
CA MET A 215 -12.84 -2.19 7.02
C MET A 215 -11.31 -2.13 7.15
N GLY A 216 -10.77 -0.91 7.28
CA GLY A 216 -9.33 -0.69 7.41
C GLY A 216 -8.55 -0.93 6.11
N GLN A 217 -9.20 -0.79 4.96
CA GLN A 217 -8.57 -0.88 3.65
C GLN A 217 -8.25 0.50 3.10
N GLY A 218 -6.97 0.80 2.91
CA GLY A 218 -6.49 2.07 2.37
C GLY A 218 -6.45 2.12 0.84
N ALA A 219 -6.29 3.32 0.30
CA ALA A 219 -6.11 3.61 -1.13
C ALA A 219 -7.03 2.77 -2.06
N VAL A 220 -6.46 2.20 -3.13
CA VAL A 220 -7.18 1.41 -4.14
C VAL A 220 -7.88 0.18 -3.55
N PHE A 221 -7.32 -0.45 -2.52
CA PHE A 221 -7.95 -1.62 -1.88
C PHE A 221 -9.24 -1.24 -1.13
N GLY A 222 -9.32 -0.02 -0.59
CA GLY A 222 -10.56 0.53 -0.04
C GLY A 222 -11.65 0.66 -1.10
N LEU A 223 -11.30 1.15 -2.28
CA LEU A 223 -12.23 1.28 -3.41
C LEU A 223 -12.69 -0.09 -3.93
N LEU A 224 -11.78 -1.06 -4.08
CA LEU A 224 -12.15 -2.41 -4.51
C LEU A 224 -13.08 -3.09 -3.50
N LYS A 225 -12.81 -2.92 -2.20
CA LYS A 225 -13.65 -3.47 -1.13
C LYS A 225 -15.08 -2.93 -1.21
N THR A 226 -15.25 -1.62 -1.39
CA THR A 226 -16.57 -1.00 -1.52
C THR A 226 -17.28 -1.39 -2.80
N ALA A 227 -16.54 -1.64 -3.89
CA ALA A 227 -17.09 -2.16 -5.15
C ALA A 227 -17.46 -3.66 -5.09
N GLY A 228 -17.36 -4.30 -3.92
CA GLY A 228 -17.76 -5.69 -3.72
C GLY A 228 -16.74 -6.72 -4.22
N VAL A 229 -15.50 -6.29 -4.53
CA VAL A 229 -14.43 -7.22 -4.86
C VAL A 229 -14.09 -8.04 -3.61
N PRO A 230 -14.14 -9.38 -3.67
CA PRO A 230 -13.65 -10.20 -2.60
C PRO A 230 -12.13 -10.01 -2.53
N LEU A 231 -11.65 -9.26 -1.55
CA LEU A 231 -10.22 -9.08 -1.31
C LEU A 231 -9.77 -9.94 -0.13
N PRO A 232 -8.62 -10.64 -0.23
CA PRO A 232 -8.03 -11.28 0.93
C PRO A 232 -7.64 -10.20 1.94
N VAL A 233 -7.51 -10.57 3.22
CA VAL A 233 -7.03 -9.63 4.25
C VAL A 233 -5.63 -9.16 3.88
N PRO A 234 -5.45 -7.89 3.49
CA PRO A 234 -4.18 -7.38 3.05
C PRO A 234 -3.34 -7.10 4.28
N SER A 235 -2.44 -8.03 4.53
CA SER A 235 -1.54 -8.03 5.66
C SER A 235 -0.17 -8.47 5.18
N VAL A 236 0.84 -7.77 5.67
CA VAL A 236 2.25 -8.16 5.52
C VAL A 236 2.43 -9.55 6.13
N GLY A 237 3.13 -10.43 5.42
CA GLY A 237 3.37 -11.81 5.79
C GLY A 237 2.22 -12.78 5.52
N ASN A 238 1.13 -12.37 4.87
CA ASN A 238 0.00 -13.26 4.58
C ASN A 238 0.36 -14.27 3.47
N PRO A 239 0.47 -15.59 3.77
CA PRO A 239 0.95 -16.56 2.79
C PRO A 239 0.03 -16.71 1.57
N SER A 240 -1.29 -16.62 1.77
CA SER A 240 -2.28 -16.73 0.69
C SER A 240 -2.19 -15.54 -0.25
N LEU A 241 -2.03 -14.33 0.28
CA LEU A 241 -1.86 -13.13 -0.54
C LEU A 241 -0.51 -13.15 -1.28
N SER A 242 0.59 -13.48 -0.60
CA SER A 242 1.90 -13.63 -1.25
C SER A 242 1.85 -14.66 -2.38
N PHE A 243 1.19 -15.81 -2.16
CA PHE A 243 1.01 -16.83 -3.19
C PHE A 243 0.19 -16.29 -4.38
N ASN A 244 -0.93 -15.61 -4.11
CA ASN A 244 -1.75 -15.01 -5.14
C ASN A 244 -0.95 -14.01 -5.99
N GLN A 245 -0.20 -13.10 -5.36
CA GLN A 245 0.59 -12.08 -6.03
C GLN A 245 1.75 -12.66 -6.86
N LYS A 246 2.35 -13.77 -6.42
CA LYS A 246 3.48 -14.41 -7.12
C LYS A 246 3.06 -15.31 -8.28
N TYR A 247 1.92 -15.99 -8.16
CA TYR A 247 1.57 -17.08 -9.07
C TYR A 247 0.24 -16.91 -9.80
N VAL A 248 -0.69 -16.11 -9.26
CA VAL A 248 -2.04 -15.95 -9.83
C VAL A 248 -2.19 -14.59 -10.53
N ALA A 249 -1.87 -13.49 -9.84
CA ALA A 249 -1.98 -12.14 -10.37
C ALA A 249 -1.22 -11.94 -11.71
N PRO A 250 0.00 -12.49 -11.90
CA PRO A 250 0.71 -12.36 -13.17
C PRO A 250 -0.03 -13.02 -14.35
N LEU A 251 -0.82 -14.07 -14.11
CA LEU A 251 -1.60 -14.75 -15.16
C LEU A 251 -2.72 -13.87 -15.72
N ILE A 252 -3.16 -12.87 -14.96
CA ILE A 252 -4.16 -11.88 -15.38
C ILE A 252 -3.53 -10.50 -15.61
N SER A 253 -2.21 -10.47 -15.87
CA SER A 253 -1.44 -9.23 -16.11
C SER A 253 -1.51 -8.21 -14.96
N GLN A 254 -1.67 -8.66 -13.73
CA GLN A 254 -1.59 -7.83 -12.53
C GLN A 254 -0.24 -8.01 -11.86
N LYS A 255 0.53 -6.92 -11.77
CA LYS A 255 1.82 -6.91 -11.08
C LYS A 255 1.68 -6.21 -9.73
N ALA A 256 1.94 -6.95 -8.66
CA ALA A 256 2.05 -6.36 -7.32
C ALA A 256 3.47 -5.88 -7.01
N PHE A 257 4.48 -6.30 -7.80
CA PHE A 257 5.89 -5.95 -7.66
C PHE A 257 6.60 -6.18 -9.00
N SER A 258 7.77 -5.56 -9.18
CA SER A 258 8.60 -5.69 -10.38
C SER A 258 9.49 -6.94 -10.37
N ALA A 259 9.96 -7.36 -11.54
CA ALA A 259 10.96 -8.42 -11.62
C ALA A 259 12.29 -7.96 -11.00
N ASP A 260 13.08 -8.88 -10.43
CA ASP A 260 14.33 -8.54 -9.73
C ASP A 260 15.32 -7.79 -10.60
N ALA A 261 15.37 -8.12 -11.90
CA ALA A 261 16.26 -7.46 -12.86
C ALA A 261 15.87 -6.00 -13.14
N ASP A 262 14.62 -5.62 -12.88
CA ASP A 262 14.11 -4.27 -13.10
C ASP A 262 14.17 -3.42 -11.82
N VAL A 263 14.37 -4.02 -10.65
CA VAL A 263 14.48 -3.30 -9.38
C VAL A 263 15.86 -2.65 -9.26
N PRO A 264 15.95 -1.33 -9.04
CA PRO A 264 17.22 -0.62 -8.93
C PRO A 264 18.15 -1.17 -7.85
N GLY A 265 19.46 -1.13 -8.11
CA GLY A 265 20.48 -1.72 -7.24
C GLY A 265 20.59 -1.08 -5.85
N TRP A 266 20.01 0.11 -5.63
CA TRP A 266 19.94 0.73 -4.31
C TRP A 266 18.95 0.04 -3.37
N TRP A 267 17.92 -0.61 -3.91
CA TRP A 267 16.92 -1.34 -3.11
C TRP A 267 17.52 -2.63 -2.55
N LYS A 268 17.50 -2.79 -1.22
CA LYS A 268 18.16 -3.93 -0.54
C LYS A 268 17.22 -4.99 0.00
N SER A 269 15.93 -4.68 0.17
CA SER A 269 14.93 -5.64 0.66
C SER A 269 14.58 -6.66 -0.44
N THR A 270 14.57 -7.93 -0.08
CA THR A 270 14.10 -9.04 -0.93
C THR A 270 12.59 -9.27 -0.78
N ALA A 271 11.94 -8.62 0.19
CA ALA A 271 10.50 -8.72 0.41
C ALA A 271 9.70 -8.13 -0.76
N LYS A 272 8.77 -8.91 -1.30
CA LYS A 272 7.93 -8.52 -2.45
C LYS A 272 6.45 -8.61 -2.12
N GLY A 273 5.68 -7.64 -2.58
CA GLY A 273 4.24 -7.59 -2.37
C GLY A 273 3.91 -7.70 -0.88
N ALA A 274 3.14 -8.72 -0.51
CA ALA A 274 2.74 -9.00 0.86
C ALA A 274 3.72 -9.88 1.65
N ASP A 275 4.93 -10.16 1.15
CA ASP A 275 5.94 -10.89 1.92
C ASP A 275 6.27 -10.18 3.25
N ALA A 276 6.71 -10.94 4.25
CA ALA A 276 7.22 -10.36 5.48
C ALA A 276 8.47 -9.52 5.20
N ASN A 277 8.61 -8.40 5.92
CA ASN A 277 9.81 -7.57 5.82
C ASN A 277 11.04 -8.34 6.30
N ASP A 278 12.16 -8.12 5.62
CA ASP A 278 13.41 -8.88 5.77
C ASP A 278 14.62 -8.03 6.19
N VAL A 279 14.44 -6.71 6.28
CA VAL A 279 15.44 -5.72 6.69
C VAL A 279 14.83 -4.69 7.63
#